data_AF-A0A7W5GTU5-F1
#
_entry.id   AF-A0A7W5GTU5-F1
#
_cell.length_a   1.000
_cell.length_b   1.000
_cell.length_c   1.000
_cell.angle_alpha   90.00
_cell.angle_beta   90.00
_cell.angle_gamma   90.00
#
_symmetry.space_group_name_H-M   'P 1'
#
loop_
_entity.id
_entity.type
_entity.pdbx_description
1 polymer ?
#
loop_
_entity_poly.entity_id
_entity_poly.type
_entity_poly.pdbx_seq_one_letter_code
_entity_poly.pdbx_strand_id
1 'polypeptide(L)'
;MSKHRFSLLCALTMVAAGIGPMYTPAHAQNDSASRRSDNADKDRGRDDDRDRGRDDDKGHGHDNDHDHDHHGRPEPIKVKIIGFNDYHGNLQTPGTFGVNTVVPAAQRPAVGGAEYLAAYVARLKAQNVNNVVVGAGDFIGASPLISALFFDEPAVETLNKIGVEFNAVGNHEFDKGSAELRRLQNGGCKITNGVPDPNSCKGLGSNAAGTFDGARFKWLSANVFETATGRTLLPAYGIYAGKLEEIAPSSPL
;
A
#
# COMPACT_ATOMS: atom_id res chain seq x y z
N MET A 1 -27.93 9.02 5.70
CA MET A 1 -26.56 8.45 5.71
C MET A 1 -25.94 8.62 4.33
N SER A 2 -25.06 9.60 4.17
CA SER A 2 -24.34 9.84 2.91
C SER A 2 -23.24 8.78 2.77
N LYS A 3 -23.24 8.01 1.67
CA LYS A 3 -22.19 7.03 1.40
C LYS A 3 -21.01 7.77 0.75
N HIS A 4 -19.98 8.08 1.52
CA HIS A 4 -18.75 8.63 0.96
C HIS A 4 -17.98 7.55 0.22
N ARG A 5 -17.71 7.78 -1.07
CA ARG A 5 -16.85 6.94 -1.91
C ARG A 5 -15.48 7.62 -1.96
N PHE A 6 -14.43 6.94 -1.48
CA PHE A 6 -13.07 7.44 -1.56
C PHE A 6 -12.28 6.61 -2.57
N SER A 7 -11.46 7.28 -3.39
CA SER A 7 -10.55 6.61 -4.31
C SER A 7 -9.20 6.52 -3.63
N LEU A 8 -8.87 5.38 -3.04
CA LEU A 8 -7.52 5.13 -2.56
C LEU A 8 -6.65 4.79 -3.76
N LEU A 9 -5.92 5.78 -4.28
CA LEU A 9 -4.92 5.54 -5.31
C LEU A 9 -3.75 4.77 -4.66
N CYS A 10 -3.78 3.45 -4.76
CA CYS A 10 -2.64 2.61 -4.39
C CYS A 10 -1.58 2.72 -5.49
N ALA A 11 -1.01 3.91 -5.68
CA ALA A 11 0.22 4.12 -6.43
C ALA A 11 1.38 3.78 -5.48
N LEU A 12 1.55 2.48 -5.22
CA LEU A 12 2.73 2.03 -4.50
C LEU A 12 3.89 2.06 -5.49
N THR A 13 4.58 3.20 -5.55
CA THR A 13 5.85 3.30 -6.27
C THR A 13 6.85 2.41 -5.55
N MET A 14 7.15 1.23 -6.10
CA MET A 14 8.26 0.40 -5.65
C MET A 14 9.58 1.17 -5.82
N VAL A 15 10.22 1.50 -4.71
CA VAL A 15 11.68 1.67 -4.70
C VAL A 15 12.23 0.27 -4.55
N ALA A 16 12.68 -0.32 -5.67
CA ALA A 16 13.47 -1.53 -5.65
C ALA A 16 14.69 -1.31 -4.75
N ALA A 17 14.90 -2.23 -3.80
CA ALA A 17 16.08 -2.23 -2.96
C ALA A 17 17.34 -2.28 -3.83
N GLY A 18 18.34 -1.48 -3.46
CA GLY A 18 19.44 -1.09 -4.32
C GLY A 18 20.34 -2.23 -4.79
N ILE A 19 20.61 -2.21 -6.09
CA ILE A 19 21.93 -2.51 -6.66
C ILE A 19 22.12 -1.51 -7.79
N GLY A 20 22.76 -0.38 -7.46
CA GLY A 20 23.12 0.61 -8.46
C GLY A 20 24.15 0.04 -9.44
N PRO A 21 24.12 0.43 -10.72
CA PRO A 21 25.16 0.04 -11.65
C PRO A 21 26.49 0.65 -11.21
N MET A 22 27.50 -0.20 -10.98
CA MET A 22 28.90 0.23 -10.94
C MET A 22 29.25 0.84 -12.30
N TYR A 23 29.42 2.16 -12.33
CA TYR A 23 30.16 2.84 -13.38
C TYR A 23 31.46 3.35 -12.77
N THR A 24 32.58 2.82 -13.25
CA THR A 24 33.93 3.33 -12.96
C THR A 24 34.11 4.71 -13.62
N PRO A 25 34.74 5.68 -12.95
CA PRO A 25 34.88 7.03 -13.50
C PRO A 25 36.11 7.13 -14.41
N ALA A 26 35.96 7.80 -15.55
CA ALA A 26 37.07 8.39 -16.28
C ALA A 26 37.21 9.87 -15.87
N HIS A 27 38.44 10.24 -15.51
CA HIS A 27 38.89 11.57 -15.09
C HIS A 27 38.65 12.67 -16.13
N ALA A 28 38.19 13.83 -15.68
CA ALA A 28 38.66 15.16 -16.12
C ALA A 28 38.33 16.23 -15.05
N GLN A 29 39.34 17.02 -14.70
CA GLN A 29 39.36 18.05 -13.65
C GLN A 29 38.93 19.43 -14.19
N ASN A 30 38.26 20.26 -13.41
CA ASN A 30 38.81 21.49 -12.79
C ASN A 30 37.74 22.45 -12.21
N ASP A 31 37.96 22.83 -10.95
CA ASP A 31 37.96 24.18 -10.34
C ASP A 31 36.80 25.18 -10.55
N SER A 32 36.06 25.47 -9.47
CA SER A 32 36.31 26.60 -8.54
C SER A 32 35.05 27.26 -7.93
N ALA A 33 35.19 27.58 -6.63
CA ALA A 33 34.65 28.73 -5.89
C ALA A 33 33.16 28.81 -5.47
N SER A 34 32.98 28.48 -4.18
CA SER A 34 32.07 29.06 -3.18
C SER A 34 31.70 30.56 -3.38
N ARG A 35 30.40 30.88 -3.30
CA ARG A 35 29.89 32.16 -2.75
C ARG A 35 28.59 31.96 -1.97
N ARG A 36 28.66 32.20 -0.66
CA ARG A 36 27.56 32.62 0.22
C ARG A 36 27.31 34.12 0.00
N SER A 37 26.06 34.57 0.16
CA SER A 37 25.74 36.00 0.28
C SER A 37 24.95 36.25 1.56
N ASP A 38 25.64 36.84 2.53
CA ASP A 38 25.05 37.63 3.61
C ASP A 38 24.71 39.03 3.07
N ASN A 39 23.62 39.65 3.53
CA ASN A 39 23.66 41.07 3.86
C ASN A 39 22.51 41.47 4.78
N ALA A 40 22.87 42.06 5.91
CA ALA A 40 22.00 42.72 6.86
C ALA A 40 22.36 44.21 6.95
N ASP A 41 21.31 45.02 7.14
CA ASP A 41 21.26 46.22 7.98
C ASP A 41 21.89 47.54 7.51
N LYS A 42 21.06 48.61 7.51
CA LYS A 42 21.26 49.85 8.30
C LYS A 42 20.19 50.95 8.02
N ASP A 43 19.31 51.12 9.00
CA ASP A 43 19.04 52.33 9.82
C ASP A 43 19.02 53.76 9.21
N ARG A 44 17.95 54.52 9.53
CA ARG A 44 17.94 55.91 10.08
C ARG A 44 16.49 56.44 10.24
N GLY A 45 16.16 56.95 11.44
CA GLY A 45 14.83 57.45 11.81
C GLY A 45 14.65 58.97 11.93
N ARG A 46 13.74 59.34 12.86
CA ARG A 46 13.31 60.64 13.43
C ARG A 46 12.05 61.36 12.90
N ASP A 47 11.01 61.28 13.74
CA ASP A 47 10.37 62.34 14.56
C ASP A 47 9.71 63.60 13.95
N ASP A 48 8.48 63.81 14.47
CA ASP A 48 7.82 65.04 14.92
C ASP A 48 6.69 65.73 14.12
N ASP A 49 5.63 66.00 14.92
CA ASP A 49 4.70 67.13 14.96
C ASP A 49 3.21 66.96 14.57
N ARG A 50 2.37 66.95 15.65
CA ARG A 50 1.16 67.78 15.97
C ARG A 50 -0.03 67.73 14.97
N ASP A 51 -1.31 67.85 15.32
CA ASP A 51 -2.04 68.49 16.43
C ASP A 51 -3.55 68.15 16.31
N ARG A 52 -4.27 68.15 17.44
CA ARG A 52 -5.69 68.51 17.68
C ARG A 52 -6.85 67.97 16.82
N GLY A 53 -7.86 67.44 17.53
CA GLY A 53 -9.26 67.49 17.10
C GLY A 53 -10.19 66.55 17.86
N ARG A 54 -10.75 67.03 18.97
CA ARG A 54 -11.91 66.45 19.67
C ARG A 54 -13.14 66.70 18.80
N ASP A 55 -14.08 65.76 18.70
CA ASP A 55 -15.52 66.02 18.73
C ASP A 55 -16.31 64.71 18.86
N ASP A 56 -17.30 64.76 19.74
CA ASP A 56 -18.24 63.71 20.10
C ASP A 56 -19.33 63.58 19.01
N ASP A 57 -19.69 62.36 18.57
CA ASP A 57 -21.06 62.11 18.13
C ASP A 57 -21.52 60.67 18.38
N LYS A 58 -22.80 60.58 18.69
CA LYS A 58 -23.54 59.46 19.24
C LYS A 58 -23.98 58.48 18.15
N GLY A 59 -23.86 57.20 18.48
CA GLY A 59 -24.81 56.11 18.19
C GLY A 59 -25.38 55.97 16.78
N HIS A 60 -25.08 54.85 16.13
CA HIS A 60 -26.09 54.02 15.48
C HIS A 60 -25.63 52.56 15.50
N GLY A 61 -26.38 51.71 16.22
CA GLY A 61 -26.25 50.27 16.16
C GLY A 61 -26.66 49.78 14.78
N HIS A 62 -25.74 49.13 14.11
CA HIS A 62 -26.04 48.22 13.01
C HIS A 62 -25.50 46.86 13.44
N ASP A 63 -26.40 46.06 14.01
CA ASP A 63 -26.23 44.63 14.15
C ASP A 63 -26.21 44.04 12.73
N ASN A 64 -25.02 44.04 12.13
CA ASN A 64 -24.76 43.25 10.95
C ASN A 64 -24.54 41.82 11.45
N ASP A 65 -25.63 41.07 11.59
CA ASP A 65 -25.63 39.61 11.60
C ASP A 65 -25.08 39.14 10.25
N HIS A 66 -23.76 39.17 10.13
CA HIS A 66 -23.04 38.37 9.16
C HIS A 66 -23.12 36.93 9.67
N ASP A 67 -24.20 36.26 9.27
CA ASP A 67 -24.31 34.81 9.27
C ASP A 67 -23.22 34.28 8.34
N HIS A 68 -22.00 34.20 8.86
CA HIS A 68 -20.91 33.50 8.24
C HIS A 68 -21.29 32.02 8.30
N ASP A 69 -21.80 31.52 7.18
CA ASP A 69 -21.89 30.11 6.85
C ASP A 69 -20.52 29.45 7.13
N HIS A 70 -20.33 29.02 8.37
CA HIS A 70 -19.27 28.13 8.77
C HIS A 70 -19.64 26.77 8.20
N HIS A 71 -19.42 26.59 6.89
CA HIS A 71 -19.23 25.27 6.33
C HIS A 71 -17.97 24.69 6.98
N GLY A 72 -18.15 24.09 8.16
CA GLY A 72 -17.12 23.40 8.90
C GLY A 72 -16.41 22.43 7.97
N ARG A 73 -15.07 22.45 8.00
CA ARG A 73 -14.29 21.50 7.21
C ARG A 73 -14.75 20.09 7.61
N PRO A 74 -14.96 19.18 6.65
CA PRO A 74 -15.38 17.82 6.97
C PRO A 74 -14.38 17.20 7.96
N GLU A 75 -14.90 16.55 9.00
CA GLU A 75 -14.05 15.89 9.99
C GLU A 75 -13.17 14.83 9.31
N PRO A 76 -11.84 14.82 9.57
CA PRO A 76 -10.95 13.85 8.98
C PRO A 76 -11.32 12.42 9.36
N ILE A 77 -11.47 11.55 8.37
CA ILE A 77 -11.67 10.11 8.61
C ILE A 77 -10.31 9.45 8.80
N LYS A 78 -10.15 8.74 9.93
CA LYS A 78 -8.94 7.94 10.18
C LYS A 78 -9.01 6.59 9.47
N VAL A 79 -8.08 6.35 8.56
CA VAL A 79 -7.94 5.07 7.83
C VAL A 79 -6.68 4.33 8.29
N LYS A 80 -6.77 3.00 8.44
CA LYS A 80 -5.63 2.11 8.71
C LYS A 80 -5.27 1.34 7.44
N ILE A 81 -4.04 1.53 6.97
CA ILE A 81 -3.46 0.73 5.89
C ILE A 81 -2.59 -0.35 6.51
N ILE A 82 -2.89 -1.62 6.21
CA ILE A 82 -2.14 -2.79 6.69
C ILE A 82 -1.38 -3.33 5.48
N GLY A 83 -0.09 -2.99 5.39
CA GLY A 83 0.77 -3.37 4.27
C GLY A 83 1.73 -4.51 4.62
N PHE A 84 1.96 -5.41 3.67
CA PHE A 84 3.08 -6.36 3.69
C PHE A 84 3.52 -6.70 2.27
N ASN A 85 4.66 -7.38 2.15
CA ASN A 85 5.30 -7.69 0.87
C ASN A 85 6.04 -9.04 0.95
N ASP A 86 6.52 -9.52 -0.18
CA ASP A 86 7.48 -10.64 -0.27
C ASP A 86 7.00 -11.90 0.49
N TYR A 87 5.70 -12.15 0.42
CA TYR A 87 5.08 -13.29 1.11
C TYR A 87 5.58 -14.62 0.54
N HIS A 88 5.88 -14.69 -0.77
CA HIS A 88 6.49 -15.84 -1.45
C HIS A 88 5.89 -17.20 -1.05
N GLY A 89 4.57 -17.26 -0.88
CA GLY A 89 3.91 -18.50 -0.44
C GLY A 89 4.51 -19.12 0.84
N ASN A 90 5.07 -18.33 1.76
CA ASN A 90 5.58 -18.82 3.04
C ASN A 90 4.42 -19.13 3.99
N LEU A 91 3.84 -20.32 3.82
CA LEU A 91 2.63 -20.70 4.55
C LEU A 91 2.93 -21.27 5.94
N GLN A 92 4.01 -22.04 6.04
CA GLN A 92 4.32 -22.86 7.22
C GLN A 92 4.88 -22.05 8.38
N THR A 93 4.59 -22.53 9.58
CA THR A 93 5.23 -22.13 10.82
C THR A 93 5.97 -23.30 11.47
N PRO A 94 7.07 -23.05 12.19
CA PRO A 94 7.83 -21.81 12.19
C PRO A 94 8.72 -21.69 10.96
N GLY A 95 8.79 -20.50 10.37
CA GLY A 95 9.94 -20.07 9.58
C GLY A 95 11.09 -19.64 10.51
N THR A 96 12.17 -19.13 9.94
CA THR A 96 13.31 -18.61 10.75
C THR A 96 13.78 -17.27 10.22
N PHE A 97 14.19 -16.36 11.12
CA PHE A 97 14.67 -15.04 10.73
C PHE A 97 16.18 -14.91 10.92
N GLY A 98 16.90 -14.53 9.87
CA GLY A 98 18.27 -14.07 9.98
C GLY A 98 18.35 -12.65 9.43
N VAL A 99 18.91 -11.71 10.20
CA VAL A 99 19.09 -10.32 9.73
C VAL A 99 19.96 -10.22 8.48
N ASN A 100 20.81 -11.23 8.26
CA ASN A 100 21.59 -11.42 7.04
C ASN A 100 21.98 -12.90 6.91
N THR A 101 22.69 -13.23 5.83
CA THR A 101 23.16 -14.59 5.53
C THR A 101 24.25 -15.10 6.48
N VAL A 102 24.89 -14.22 7.25
CA VAL A 102 25.96 -14.57 8.19
C VAL A 102 25.41 -15.21 9.47
N VAL A 103 24.16 -14.89 9.86
CA VAL A 103 23.51 -15.54 11.01
C VAL A 103 23.31 -17.02 10.71
N PRO A 104 23.97 -17.93 11.47
CA PRO A 104 23.84 -19.37 11.25
C PRO A 104 22.40 -19.83 11.43
N ALA A 105 21.93 -20.77 10.60
CA ALA A 105 20.54 -21.23 10.64
C ALA A 105 20.10 -21.71 12.03
N ALA A 106 20.99 -22.39 12.77
CA ALA A 106 20.73 -22.88 14.13
C ALA A 106 20.50 -21.77 15.17
N GLN A 107 20.88 -20.52 14.88
CA GLN A 107 20.73 -19.37 15.79
C GLN A 107 19.57 -18.45 15.39
N ARG A 108 18.85 -18.78 14.31
CA ARG A 108 17.75 -17.94 13.83
C ARG A 108 16.48 -18.19 14.66
N PRO A 109 15.88 -17.15 15.25
CA PRO A 109 14.61 -17.32 15.95
C PRO A 109 13.50 -17.78 15.02
N ALA A 110 12.57 -18.54 15.58
CA ALA A 110 11.32 -18.93 14.92
C ALA A 110 10.45 -17.71 14.65
N VAL A 111 9.98 -17.54 13.42
CA VAL A 111 9.10 -16.44 12.99
C VAL A 111 8.12 -16.89 11.91
N GLY A 112 7.16 -16.02 11.59
CA GLY A 112 6.33 -16.18 10.39
C GLY A 112 5.25 -17.26 10.54
N GLY A 113 4.79 -17.74 9.40
CA GLY A 113 3.58 -18.57 9.31
C GLY A 113 2.37 -17.75 8.91
N ALA A 114 1.57 -18.31 8.01
CA ALA A 114 0.43 -17.60 7.47
C ALA A 114 -0.68 -17.37 8.50
N GLU A 115 -0.84 -18.31 9.44
CA GLU A 115 -1.77 -18.19 10.55
C GLU A 115 -1.37 -17.11 11.55
N TYR A 116 -0.07 -16.92 11.83
CA TYR A 116 0.42 -15.80 12.63
C TYR A 116 0.15 -14.46 11.92
N LEU A 117 0.45 -14.38 10.62
CA LEU A 117 0.16 -13.19 9.82
C LEU A 117 -1.35 -12.88 9.82
N ALA A 118 -2.19 -13.89 9.58
CA ALA A 118 -3.64 -13.76 9.56
C ALA A 118 -4.19 -13.26 10.92
N ALA A 119 -3.72 -13.84 12.03
CA ALA A 119 -4.12 -13.40 13.36
C ALA A 119 -3.70 -11.95 13.64
N TYR A 120 -2.50 -11.56 13.22
CA TYR A 120 -2.01 -10.19 13.41
C TYR A 120 -2.78 -9.18 12.57
N VAL A 121 -3.04 -9.49 11.28
CA VAL A 121 -3.90 -8.68 10.41
C VAL A 121 -5.30 -8.56 11.01
N ALA A 122 -5.92 -9.66 11.45
CA ALA A 122 -7.25 -9.64 12.08
C ALA A 122 -7.28 -8.73 13.32
N ARG A 123 -6.26 -8.79 14.18
CA ARG A 123 -6.11 -7.89 15.33
C ARG A 123 -6.02 -6.42 14.90
N LEU A 124 -5.25 -6.10 13.85
CA LEU A 124 -5.12 -4.74 13.34
C LEU A 124 -6.43 -4.22 12.73
N LYS A 125 -7.16 -5.07 12.01
CA LYS A 125 -8.49 -4.75 11.46
C LYS A 125 -9.50 -4.45 12.56
N ALA A 126 -9.48 -5.21 13.67
CA ALA A 126 -10.37 -4.99 14.81
C ALA A 126 -10.15 -3.65 15.53
N GLN A 127 -8.97 -3.03 15.42
CA GLN A 127 -8.67 -1.74 16.04
C GLN A 127 -9.20 -0.52 15.26
N ASN A 128 -9.54 -0.70 13.98
CA ASN A 128 -10.07 0.37 13.15
C ASN A 128 -10.96 -0.23 12.05
N VAL A 129 -12.27 0.00 12.12
CA VAL A 129 -13.23 -0.45 11.10
C VAL A 129 -12.90 0.08 9.70
N ASN A 130 -12.29 1.27 9.62
CA ASN A 130 -11.79 1.86 8.39
C ASN A 130 -10.39 1.33 8.08
N ASN A 131 -10.31 0.08 7.67
CA ASN A 131 -9.05 -0.55 7.29
C ASN A 131 -9.06 -1.08 5.85
N VAL A 132 -7.85 -1.23 5.32
CA VAL A 132 -7.56 -1.91 4.06
C VAL A 132 -6.23 -2.66 4.22
N VAL A 133 -6.16 -3.87 3.69
CA VAL A 133 -4.99 -4.74 3.65
C VAL A 133 -4.46 -4.75 2.21
N VAL A 134 -3.21 -4.36 2.06
CA VAL A 134 -2.57 -4.21 0.74
C VAL A 134 -1.23 -4.93 0.67
N GLY A 135 -0.91 -5.41 -0.52
CA GLY A 135 0.35 -6.06 -0.84
C GLY A 135 1.23 -5.22 -1.75
N ALA A 136 2.54 -5.33 -1.56
CA ALA A 136 3.56 -4.70 -2.40
C ALA A 136 4.27 -5.69 -3.34
N GLY A 137 3.60 -6.73 -3.83
CA GLY A 137 4.19 -7.71 -4.73
C GLY A 137 4.90 -8.87 -4.04
N ASP A 138 5.36 -9.79 -4.87
CA ASP A 138 6.07 -11.02 -4.52
C ASP A 138 5.32 -11.87 -3.49
N PHE A 139 4.01 -12.00 -3.69
CA PHE A 139 3.15 -12.85 -2.88
C PHE A 139 3.20 -14.32 -3.29
N ILE A 140 3.57 -14.57 -4.54
CA ILE A 140 3.74 -15.89 -5.16
C ILE A 140 5.12 -15.95 -5.84
N GLY A 141 5.50 -17.11 -6.37
CA GLY A 141 6.82 -17.29 -6.98
C GLY A 141 7.93 -17.34 -5.92
N ALA A 142 9.10 -17.84 -6.32
CA ALA A 142 10.20 -18.22 -5.39
C ALA A 142 9.74 -18.96 -4.11
N SER A 143 8.60 -19.65 -4.18
CA SER A 143 7.89 -20.09 -2.97
C SER A 143 8.38 -21.45 -2.48
N PRO A 144 8.24 -21.76 -1.17
CA PRO A 144 8.46 -23.09 -0.65
C PRO A 144 7.65 -24.16 -1.39
N LEU A 145 8.12 -25.42 -1.34
CA LEU A 145 7.51 -26.54 -2.07
C LEU A 145 6.01 -26.67 -1.83
N ILE A 146 5.56 -26.45 -0.59
CA ILE A 146 4.15 -26.53 -0.20
C ILE A 146 3.23 -25.53 -0.90
N SER A 147 3.79 -24.48 -1.50
CA SER A 147 3.07 -23.51 -2.34
C SER A 147 3.40 -23.77 -3.81
N ALA A 148 4.69 -23.84 -4.15
CA ALA A 148 5.16 -23.94 -5.53
C ALA A 148 4.65 -25.20 -6.26
N LEU A 149 4.60 -26.35 -5.58
CA LEU A 149 4.10 -27.62 -6.12
C LEU A 149 2.63 -27.52 -6.54
N PHE A 150 1.85 -26.71 -5.84
CA PHE A 150 0.41 -26.51 -6.05
C PHE A 150 0.13 -25.23 -6.83
N PHE A 151 1.08 -24.82 -7.67
CA PHE A 151 0.97 -23.64 -8.51
C PHE A 151 0.64 -22.35 -7.76
N ASP A 152 1.06 -22.25 -6.49
CA ASP A 152 0.79 -21.11 -5.60
C ASP A 152 -0.69 -20.84 -5.30
N GLU A 153 -1.58 -21.79 -5.61
CA GLU A 153 -2.98 -21.75 -5.20
C GLU A 153 -3.14 -21.64 -3.66
N PRO A 154 -2.38 -22.40 -2.84
CA PRO A 154 -2.51 -22.29 -1.39
C PRO A 154 -2.10 -20.91 -0.85
N ALA A 155 -1.15 -20.23 -1.50
CA ALA A 155 -0.79 -18.86 -1.15
C ALA A 155 -1.96 -17.90 -1.41
N VAL A 156 -2.57 -17.99 -2.59
CA VAL A 156 -3.75 -17.17 -2.95
C VAL A 156 -4.93 -17.45 -2.03
N GLU A 157 -5.23 -18.71 -1.74
CA GLU A 157 -6.30 -19.11 -0.82
C GLU A 157 -6.07 -18.55 0.59
N THR A 158 -4.81 -18.52 1.04
CA THR A 158 -4.47 -17.99 2.36
C THR A 158 -4.57 -16.46 2.38
N LEU A 159 -4.12 -15.78 1.34
CA LEU A 159 -4.26 -14.32 1.19
C LEU A 159 -5.74 -13.89 1.10
N ASN A 160 -6.59 -14.71 0.46
CA ASN A 160 -8.04 -14.53 0.48
C ASN A 160 -8.60 -14.59 1.91
N LYS A 161 -8.11 -15.51 2.75
CA LYS A 161 -8.54 -15.65 4.16
C LYS A 161 -8.00 -14.54 5.05
N ILE A 162 -6.76 -14.08 4.82
CA ILE A 162 -6.19 -12.88 5.47
C ILE A 162 -7.03 -11.64 5.13
N GLY A 163 -7.67 -11.65 3.96
CA GLY A 163 -8.52 -10.57 3.49
C GLY A 163 -7.70 -9.42 2.95
N VAL A 164 -6.75 -9.73 2.06
CA VAL A 164 -6.09 -8.76 1.19
C VAL A 164 -7.13 -8.19 0.23
N GLU A 165 -7.08 -6.89 -0.04
CA GLU A 165 -7.94 -6.24 -1.03
C GLU A 165 -7.20 -6.00 -2.35
N PHE A 166 -5.95 -5.54 -2.29
CA PHE A 166 -5.12 -5.25 -3.46
C PHE A 166 -3.69 -5.71 -3.26
N ASN A 167 -3.03 -6.12 -4.34
CA ASN A 167 -1.61 -6.39 -4.36
C ASN A 167 -0.99 -5.75 -5.61
N ALA A 168 0.10 -5.01 -5.48
CA ALA A 168 0.93 -4.71 -6.65
C ALA A 168 1.55 -6.02 -7.17
N VAL A 169 1.92 -6.07 -8.45
CA VAL A 169 2.81 -7.14 -8.93
C VAL A 169 4.26 -6.78 -8.64
N GLY A 170 5.03 -7.73 -8.15
CA GLY A 170 6.49 -7.75 -8.17
C GLY A 170 7.00 -8.59 -9.33
N ASN A 171 8.29 -8.93 -9.29
CA ASN A 171 8.92 -9.71 -10.36
C ASN A 171 8.50 -11.18 -10.31
N HIS A 172 8.29 -11.74 -9.12
CA HIS A 172 8.00 -13.18 -8.95
C HIS A 172 6.54 -13.55 -9.29
N GLU A 173 5.63 -12.58 -9.38
CA GLU A 173 4.30 -12.80 -9.97
C GLU A 173 4.35 -13.31 -11.42
N PHE A 174 5.48 -13.16 -12.11
CA PHE A 174 5.67 -13.54 -13.51
C PHE A 174 6.52 -14.79 -13.72
N ASP A 175 6.98 -15.48 -12.66
CA ASP A 175 7.85 -16.68 -12.76
C ASP A 175 7.26 -17.76 -13.67
N LYS A 176 5.92 -17.89 -13.69
CA LYS A 176 5.17 -18.86 -14.49
C LYS A 176 4.43 -18.22 -15.68
N GLY A 177 4.75 -16.96 -15.98
CA GLY A 177 4.18 -16.17 -17.07
C GLY A 177 2.82 -15.53 -16.74
N SER A 178 2.44 -14.55 -17.56
CA SER A 178 1.22 -13.75 -17.36
C SER A 178 -0.07 -14.57 -17.45
N ALA A 179 -0.11 -15.63 -18.25
CA ALA A 179 -1.26 -16.53 -18.32
C ALA A 179 -1.52 -17.22 -16.98
N GLU A 180 -0.47 -17.60 -16.26
CA GLU A 180 -0.60 -18.21 -14.94
C GLU A 180 -1.08 -17.20 -13.90
N LEU A 181 -0.52 -15.98 -13.91
CA LEU A 181 -1.00 -14.91 -13.03
C LEU A 181 -2.49 -14.61 -13.27
N ARG A 182 -2.94 -14.61 -14.53
CA ARG A 182 -4.36 -14.47 -14.87
C ARG A 182 -5.21 -15.65 -14.38
N ARG A 183 -4.70 -16.88 -14.47
CA ARG A 183 -5.37 -18.05 -13.88
C ARG A 183 -5.50 -17.89 -12.37
N LEU A 184 -4.44 -17.48 -11.69
CA LEU A 184 -4.48 -17.21 -10.25
C LEU A 184 -5.48 -16.11 -9.87
N GLN A 185 -5.65 -15.09 -10.72
CA GLN A 185 -6.68 -14.06 -10.54
C GLN A 185 -8.10 -14.57 -10.73
N ASN A 186 -8.32 -15.44 -11.72
CA ASN A 186 -9.67 -15.80 -12.17
C ASN A 186 -10.14 -17.16 -11.65
N GLY A 187 -9.25 -17.97 -11.08
CA GLY A 187 -9.52 -19.34 -10.67
C GLY A 187 -9.40 -20.35 -11.80
N GLY A 188 -9.77 -21.60 -11.48
CA GLY A 188 -9.70 -22.75 -12.39
C GLY A 188 -8.37 -23.50 -12.32
N CYS A 189 -8.38 -24.73 -12.82
CA CYS A 189 -7.25 -25.64 -12.67
C CYS A 189 -6.15 -25.35 -13.69
N LYS A 190 -4.91 -25.54 -13.28
CA LYS A 190 -3.77 -25.63 -14.19
C LYS A 190 -3.97 -26.80 -15.12
N ILE A 191 -3.83 -26.56 -16.42
CA ILE A 191 -3.87 -27.61 -17.44
C ILE A 191 -2.44 -27.93 -17.87
N THR A 192 -2.06 -29.20 -17.79
CA THR A 192 -0.77 -29.73 -18.24
C THR A 192 -1.07 -30.84 -19.25
N ASN A 193 -0.50 -30.77 -20.45
CA ASN A 193 -0.74 -31.75 -21.53
C ASN A 193 -2.23 -32.00 -21.84
N GLY A 194 -3.05 -30.95 -21.78
CA GLY A 194 -4.48 -31.03 -22.12
C GLY A 194 -5.40 -31.57 -21.02
N VAL A 195 -4.86 -31.92 -19.85
CA VAL A 195 -5.64 -32.38 -18.69
C VAL A 195 -5.34 -31.55 -17.45
N PRO A 196 -6.24 -31.47 -16.45
CA PRO A 196 -5.95 -30.83 -15.17
C PRO A 196 -4.71 -31.44 -14.51
N ASP A 197 -3.80 -30.59 -14.06
CA ASP A 197 -2.60 -31.01 -13.35
C ASP A 197 -2.99 -31.66 -12.02
N PRO A 198 -2.42 -32.82 -11.67
CA PRO A 198 -2.77 -33.51 -10.43
C PRO A 198 -2.45 -32.68 -9.19
N ASN A 199 -1.61 -31.64 -9.24
CA ASN A 199 -1.31 -30.78 -8.10
C ASN A 199 -2.11 -29.46 -8.08
N SER A 200 -3.00 -29.23 -9.04
CA SER A 200 -3.86 -28.05 -9.05
C SER A 200 -5.27 -28.37 -8.54
N CYS A 201 -6.04 -27.34 -8.17
CA CYS A 201 -7.43 -27.44 -7.75
C CYS A 201 -7.62 -28.39 -6.56
N LYS A 202 -6.70 -28.37 -5.59
CA LYS A 202 -6.87 -29.20 -4.39
C LYS A 202 -8.04 -28.77 -3.53
N GLY A 203 -8.51 -27.53 -3.69
CA GLY A 203 -9.68 -26.99 -3.01
C GLY A 203 -9.53 -26.92 -1.49
N LEU A 204 -8.35 -26.56 -1.00
CA LEU A 204 -8.04 -26.49 0.43
C LEU A 204 -8.51 -25.17 1.08
N GLY A 205 -8.85 -24.17 0.27
CA GLY A 205 -9.44 -22.91 0.69
C GLY A 205 -10.51 -22.36 -0.25
N SER A 206 -10.89 -23.10 -1.29
CA SER A 206 -11.97 -22.74 -2.22
C SER A 206 -13.36 -23.13 -1.70
N ASN A 207 -14.41 -22.61 -2.34
CA ASN A 207 -15.80 -22.87 -1.97
C ASN A 207 -16.25 -24.33 -2.26
N ALA A 208 -15.55 -25.06 -3.13
CA ALA A 208 -15.86 -26.46 -3.44
C ALA A 208 -14.60 -27.33 -3.50
N ALA A 209 -14.69 -28.57 -3.03
CA ALA A 209 -13.59 -29.52 -3.15
C ALA A 209 -13.24 -29.74 -4.64
N GLY A 210 -11.95 -29.87 -4.96
CA GLY A 210 -11.52 -30.07 -6.34
C GLY A 210 -11.58 -28.79 -7.20
N THR A 211 -11.71 -27.61 -6.60
CA THR A 211 -11.73 -26.33 -7.32
C THR A 211 -10.69 -25.37 -6.78
N PHE A 212 -10.50 -24.27 -7.52
CA PHE A 212 -9.72 -23.12 -7.07
C PHE A 212 -10.46 -21.86 -7.54
N ASP A 213 -10.92 -21.05 -6.59
CA ASP A 213 -11.80 -19.89 -6.87
C ASP A 213 -11.04 -18.70 -7.46
N GLY A 214 -9.71 -18.70 -7.39
CA GLY A 214 -8.89 -17.54 -7.73
C GLY A 214 -8.75 -16.53 -6.59
N ALA A 215 -8.01 -15.47 -6.87
CA ALA A 215 -7.80 -14.36 -5.94
C ALA A 215 -9.08 -13.50 -5.81
N ARG A 216 -9.53 -13.33 -4.56
CA ARG A 216 -10.57 -12.38 -4.19
C ARG A 216 -10.03 -10.94 -4.19
N PHE A 217 -8.73 -10.79 -3.91
CA PHE A 217 -8.01 -9.54 -4.10
C PHE A 217 -7.72 -9.29 -5.59
N LYS A 218 -7.30 -8.07 -5.91
CA LYS A 218 -6.85 -7.71 -7.26
C LYS A 218 -5.35 -7.49 -7.32
N TRP A 219 -4.69 -8.16 -8.24
CA TRP A 219 -3.35 -7.75 -8.67
C TRP A 219 -3.46 -6.48 -9.54
N LEU A 220 -2.58 -5.53 -9.27
CA LEU A 220 -2.55 -4.23 -9.92
C LEU A 220 -1.19 -4.02 -10.60
N SER A 221 -1.21 -3.38 -11.77
CA SER A 221 -0.01 -2.90 -12.43
C SER A 221 -0.33 -1.76 -13.40
N ALA A 222 0.25 -0.59 -13.15
CA ALA A 222 0.13 0.57 -14.03
C ALA A 222 1.19 0.59 -15.15
N ASN A 223 2.28 -0.16 -14.99
CA ASN A 223 3.47 -0.09 -15.84
C ASN A 223 3.85 -1.40 -16.53
N VAL A 224 3.07 -2.48 -16.37
CA VAL A 224 3.23 -3.72 -17.14
C VAL A 224 2.21 -3.74 -18.27
N PHE A 225 2.69 -3.86 -19.51
CA PHE A 225 1.86 -3.79 -20.71
C PHE A 225 1.88 -5.11 -21.47
N GLU A 226 0.74 -5.47 -22.06
CA GLU A 226 0.68 -6.51 -23.09
C GLU A 226 1.24 -5.98 -24.40
N THR A 227 2.29 -6.62 -24.93
CA THR A 227 2.92 -6.20 -26.19
C THR A 227 1.93 -6.19 -27.36
N ALA A 228 1.02 -7.17 -27.42
CA ALA A 228 0.07 -7.29 -28.52
C ALA A 228 -0.96 -6.16 -28.58
N THR A 229 -1.35 -5.59 -27.43
CA THR A 229 -2.43 -4.61 -27.34
C THR A 229 -1.97 -3.22 -26.93
N GLY A 230 -0.76 -3.09 -26.38
CA GLY A 230 -0.25 -1.84 -25.80
C GLY A 230 -1.00 -1.40 -24.53
N ARG A 231 -1.90 -2.23 -24.00
CA ARG A 231 -2.70 -1.94 -22.80
C ARG A 231 -2.03 -2.52 -21.56
N THR A 232 -2.35 -1.97 -20.39
CA THR A 232 -1.87 -2.55 -19.13
C THR A 232 -2.37 -4.00 -18.98
N LEU A 233 -1.49 -4.89 -18.55
CA LEU A 233 -1.80 -6.30 -18.35
C LEU A 233 -2.86 -6.48 -17.27
N LEU A 234 -2.79 -5.67 -16.23
CA LEU A 234 -3.72 -5.69 -15.08
C LEU A 234 -4.36 -4.30 -14.92
N PRO A 235 -5.39 -4.16 -14.07
CA PRO A 235 -5.88 -2.84 -13.71
C PRO A 235 -4.75 -1.97 -13.15
N ALA A 236 -4.63 -0.74 -13.66
CA ALA A 236 -3.57 0.18 -13.24
C ALA A 236 -3.73 0.67 -11.79
N TYR A 237 -4.96 0.66 -11.28
CA TYR A 237 -5.29 1.03 -9.90
C TYR A 237 -6.55 0.29 -9.45
N GLY A 238 -6.77 0.26 -8.14
CA GLY A 238 -7.99 -0.23 -7.51
C GLY A 238 -8.70 0.90 -6.77
N ILE A 239 -10.02 0.80 -6.64
CA ILE A 239 -10.81 1.70 -5.79
C ILE A 239 -11.38 0.87 -4.65
N TYR A 240 -11.03 1.21 -3.41
CA TYR A 240 -11.60 0.60 -2.23
C TYR A 240 -12.85 1.36 -1.78
N ALA A 241 -14.02 0.72 -1.88
CA ALA A 241 -15.30 1.30 -1.46
C ALA A 241 -15.83 0.64 -0.17
N GLY A 242 -14.95 0.26 0.75
CA GLY A 242 -15.34 -0.22 2.08
C GLY A 242 -16.20 0.81 2.83
N LYS A 243 -16.94 0.36 3.85
CA LYS A 243 -17.67 1.28 4.73
C LYS A 243 -16.66 2.12 5.49
N LEU A 244 -16.51 3.38 5.09
CA LEU A 244 -15.83 4.38 5.89
C LEU A 244 -16.84 4.93 6.88
N GLU A 245 -16.67 4.58 8.15
CA GLU A 245 -17.49 5.05 9.26
C GLU A 245 -16.78 6.21 9.96
N GLU A 246 -17.54 7.25 10.30
CA GLU A 246 -17.03 8.34 11.15
C GLU A 246 -16.79 7.77 12.55
N ILE A 247 -15.53 7.74 12.98
CA ILE A 247 -15.18 7.32 14.33
C ILE A 247 -15.41 8.54 15.21
N ALA A 248 -16.58 8.62 15.85
CA ALA A 248 -16.84 9.67 16.83
C ALA A 248 -15.70 9.68 17.87
N PRO A 249 -15.14 10.85 18.21
CA PRO A 249 -14.16 10.93 19.26
C PRO A 249 -14.78 10.35 20.53
N SER A 250 -14.14 9.33 21.10
CA SER A 250 -14.55 8.79 22.39
C SER A 250 -14.52 9.94 23.39
N SER A 251 -15.68 10.29 23.94
CA SER A 251 -15.77 11.29 25.00
C SER A 251 -14.80 10.88 26.12
N PRO A 252 -13.89 11.76 26.58
CA PRO A 252 -13.11 11.46 27.76
C PRO A 252 -14.07 11.25 28.94
N LEU A 253 -13.89 10.14 29.65
CA LEU A 253 -14.56 9.86 30.93
C LEU A 253 -14.16 10.89 32.00
#